data_AF-A0A0T0MIE5-F1
#
_entry.id   AF-A0A0T0MIE5-F1
#
_cell.length_a   1.000
_cell.length_b   1.000
_cell.length_c   1.000
_cell.angle_alpha   90.00
_cell.angle_beta   90.00
_cell.angle_gamma   90.00
#
_symmetry.space_group_name_H-M   'P 1'
#
loop_
_entity.id
_entity.type
_entity.pdbx_description
1 polymer ?
#
loop_
_entity_poly.entity_id
_entity_poly.type
_entity_poly.pdbx_seq_one_letter_code
_entity_poly.pdbx_strand_id
1 'polypeptide(L)'
;MTLSLLCAIGSALAYGASTLMQAVATRRTQGLAAVLTPLVIGAFVVDGLGFVLSILALDTLPLFVVQSIMASMLVVVVIGARFILHARMRRLDVAAVVVVIVALVLIALGSGEQPAVAPPASFERAMLVATGVLVVVAVASYRSGPGWLLAVTAGLGFSAAAVAARASHHLDGFWAAIWQPMTICIVVGGIIGALCYLRALERLAVGPSAAILSVVEVVVPGAVGVLVLGDTVANGMLPGVLLGLVLAVSGCVVLAMSPATEAAEGEPAPSTEPAPA
;
A
#
# COMPACT_ATOMS: atom_id res chain seq x y z
N MET A 1 -17.25 -4.93 -13.45
CA MET A 1 -16.97 -3.82 -12.49
C MET A 1 -17.22 -4.13 -11.02
N THR A 2 -18.46 -4.47 -10.61
CA THR A 2 -18.87 -4.41 -9.19
C THR A 2 -18.12 -5.40 -8.30
N LEU A 3 -17.90 -6.63 -8.76
CA LEU A 3 -17.18 -7.65 -8.00
C LEU A 3 -15.73 -7.22 -7.73
N SER A 4 -15.02 -6.70 -8.73
CA SER A 4 -13.64 -6.25 -8.63
C SER A 4 -13.48 -5.03 -7.72
N LEU A 5 -14.43 -4.09 -7.78
CA LEU A 5 -14.50 -2.97 -6.85
C LEU A 5 -14.73 -3.46 -5.42
N LEU A 6 -15.64 -4.42 -5.22
CA LEU A 6 -15.86 -5.04 -3.91
C LEU A 6 -14.60 -5.78 -3.41
N CYS A 7 -13.86 -6.46 -4.30
CA CYS A 7 -12.57 -7.07 -3.96
C CYS A 7 -11.54 -6.02 -3.54
N ALA A 8 -11.40 -4.92 -4.29
CA ALA A 8 -10.48 -3.84 -3.95
C ALA A 8 -10.83 -3.19 -2.60
N ILE A 9 -12.11 -2.88 -2.38
CA ILE A 9 -12.59 -2.32 -1.11
C ILE A 9 -12.39 -3.32 0.03
N GLY A 10 -12.72 -4.59 -0.19
CA GLY A 10 -12.50 -5.66 0.77
C GLY A 10 -11.03 -5.83 1.14
N SER A 11 -10.13 -5.70 0.16
CA SER A 11 -8.68 -5.71 0.38
C SER A 11 -8.22 -4.55 1.26
N ALA A 12 -8.63 -3.31 0.96
CA ALA A 12 -8.29 -2.14 1.76
C ALA A 12 -8.83 -2.25 3.21
N LEU A 13 -10.04 -2.78 3.38
CA LEU A 13 -10.63 -3.04 4.70
C LEU A 13 -9.86 -4.13 5.47
N ALA A 14 -9.48 -5.22 4.80
CA ALA A 14 -8.71 -6.30 5.39
C ALA A 14 -7.35 -5.80 5.88
N TYR A 15 -6.60 -5.08 5.03
CA TYR A 15 -5.31 -4.52 5.42
C TYR A 15 -5.44 -3.53 6.58
N GLY A 16 -6.42 -2.63 6.55
CA GLY A 16 -6.66 -1.70 7.66
C GLY A 16 -7.01 -2.40 8.97
N ALA A 17 -7.83 -3.45 8.91
CA ALA A 17 -8.17 -4.27 10.07
C ALA A 17 -6.97 -5.04 10.61
N SER A 18 -6.16 -5.64 9.74
CA SER A 18 -4.93 -6.34 10.11
C SER A 18 -3.97 -5.43 10.84
N THR A 19 -3.71 -4.22 10.32
CA THR A 19 -2.88 -3.22 10.99
C THR A 19 -3.38 -2.91 12.40
N LEU A 20 -4.69 -2.76 12.59
CA LEU A 20 -5.28 -2.52 13.91
C LEU A 20 -5.16 -3.73 14.85
N MET A 21 -5.34 -4.95 14.34
CA MET A 21 -5.14 -6.18 15.10
C MET A 21 -3.69 -6.30 15.59
N GLN A 22 -2.72 -5.99 14.73
CA GLN A 22 -1.31 -5.96 15.08
C GLN A 22 -1.02 -4.89 16.14
N ALA A 23 -1.57 -3.67 15.97
CA ALA A 23 -1.43 -2.57 16.92
C ALA A 23 -1.96 -2.91 18.33
N VAL A 24 -3.09 -3.61 18.41
CA VAL A 24 -3.68 -4.05 19.68
C VAL A 24 -2.82 -5.14 20.34
N ALA A 25 -2.26 -6.05 19.53
CA ALA A 25 -1.42 -7.13 20.04
C ALA A 25 -0.10 -6.60 20.62
N THR A 26 0.56 -5.68 19.91
CA THR A 26 1.86 -5.12 20.31
C THR A 26 1.78 -4.21 21.53
N ARG A 27 0.59 -3.68 21.87
CA ARG A 27 0.35 -3.00 23.15
C ARG A 27 0.41 -3.92 24.37
N ARG A 28 0.11 -5.22 24.21
CA ARG A 28 0.02 -6.18 25.32
C ARG A 28 1.27 -7.04 25.47
N THR A 29 1.92 -7.34 24.35
CA THR A 29 3.06 -8.24 24.29
C THR A 29 4.11 -7.65 23.36
N GLN A 30 5.38 -7.64 23.78
CA GLN A 30 6.49 -7.13 22.96
C GLN A 30 7.41 -8.27 22.49
N GLY A 31 8.17 -8.01 21.42
CA GLY A 31 9.15 -8.95 20.86
C GLY A 31 8.53 -10.17 20.16
N LEU A 32 9.32 -11.23 19.99
CA LEU A 32 8.89 -12.46 19.28
C LEU A 32 7.63 -13.12 19.89
N ALA A 33 7.37 -12.91 21.18
CA ALA A 33 6.15 -13.41 21.83
C ALA A 33 4.88 -12.73 21.29
N ALA A 34 4.97 -11.48 20.82
CA ALA A 34 3.86 -10.78 20.19
C ALA A 34 3.42 -11.48 18.89
N VAL A 35 4.38 -11.99 18.11
CA VAL A 35 4.14 -12.67 16.82
C VAL A 35 3.31 -13.94 16.99
N LEU A 36 3.46 -14.63 18.13
CA LEU A 36 2.70 -15.85 18.44
C LEU A 36 1.33 -15.58 19.08
N THR A 37 0.97 -14.32 19.28
CA THR A 37 -0.34 -13.97 19.82
C THR A 37 -1.41 -14.33 18.77
N PRO A 38 -2.52 -15.00 19.16
CA PRO A 38 -3.57 -15.40 18.22
C PRO A 38 -4.13 -14.23 17.40
N LEU A 39 -4.05 -13.01 17.94
CA LEU A 39 -4.44 -11.79 17.26
C LEU A 39 -3.51 -11.43 16.09
N VAL A 40 -2.19 -11.61 16.23
CA VAL A 40 -1.22 -11.38 15.15
C VAL A 40 -1.32 -12.48 14.09
N ILE A 41 -1.52 -13.73 14.50
CA ILE A 41 -1.78 -14.83 13.57
C ILE A 41 -3.05 -14.57 12.76
N GLY A 42 -4.12 -14.12 13.43
CA GLY A 42 -5.34 -13.69 12.77
C GLY A 42 -5.11 -12.53 11.79
N ALA A 43 -4.28 -11.55 12.16
CA ALA A 43 -3.92 -10.43 11.30
C ALA A 43 -3.22 -10.91 10.02
N PHE A 44 -2.27 -11.85 10.11
CA PHE A 44 -1.62 -12.44 8.94
C PHE A 44 -2.60 -13.19 8.03
N VAL A 45 -3.59 -13.88 8.59
CA VAL A 45 -4.66 -14.51 7.79
C VAL A 45 -5.47 -13.46 7.05
N VAL A 46 -5.82 -12.36 7.72
CA VAL A 46 -6.54 -11.23 7.12
C VAL A 46 -5.71 -10.55 6.04
N ASP A 47 -4.40 -10.36 6.24
CA ASP A 47 -3.49 -9.83 5.21
C ASP A 47 -3.43 -10.73 3.98
N GLY A 48 -3.34 -12.04 4.18
CA GLY A 48 -3.36 -13.02 3.08
C GLY A 48 -4.66 -12.95 2.28
N LEU A 49 -5.80 -12.84 2.96
CA LEU A 49 -7.09 -12.64 2.30
C LEU A 49 -7.15 -11.31 1.55
N GLY A 50 -6.67 -10.22 2.16
CA GLY A 50 -6.56 -8.91 1.52
C GLY A 50 -5.70 -8.95 0.27
N PHE A 51 -4.58 -9.68 0.31
CA PHE A 51 -3.71 -9.88 -0.84
C PHE A 51 -4.40 -10.62 -1.99
N VAL A 52 -5.08 -11.73 -1.70
CA VAL A 52 -5.84 -12.48 -2.73
C VAL A 52 -6.92 -11.59 -3.37
N LEU A 53 -7.65 -10.82 -2.57
CA LEU A 53 -8.64 -9.87 -3.08
C LEU A 53 -8.01 -8.77 -3.95
N SER A 54 -6.80 -8.29 -3.60
CA SER A 54 -6.08 -7.30 -4.39
C SER A 54 -5.69 -7.83 -5.77
N ILE A 55 -5.24 -9.08 -5.86
CA ILE A 55 -4.91 -9.75 -7.14
C ILE A 55 -6.16 -9.85 -8.01
N LEU A 56 -7.29 -10.28 -7.44
CA LEU A 56 -8.56 -10.37 -8.17
C LEU A 56 -9.04 -9.00 -8.68
N ALA A 57 -8.81 -7.93 -7.91
CA ALA A 57 -9.11 -6.57 -8.34
C ALA A 57 -8.21 -6.11 -9.50
N LEU A 58 -6.89 -6.39 -9.40
CA LEU A 58 -5.90 -6.05 -10.41
C LEU A 58 -6.13 -6.75 -11.75
N ASP A 59 -6.94 -7.80 -11.81
CA ASP A 59 -7.28 -8.48 -13.06
C ASP A 59 -8.13 -7.60 -13.98
N THR A 60 -9.03 -6.80 -13.40
CA THR A 60 -10.11 -6.14 -14.13
C THR A 60 -10.19 -4.63 -13.90
N LEU A 61 -9.52 -4.11 -12.86
CA LEU A 61 -9.45 -2.67 -12.60
C LEU A 61 -8.10 -2.08 -13.03
N PRO A 62 -8.09 -0.82 -13.50
CA PRO A 62 -6.86 -0.08 -13.75
C PRO A 62 -5.99 0.06 -12.49
N LEU A 63 -4.67 0.14 -12.66
CA LEU A 63 -3.74 0.24 -11.53
C LEU A 63 -4.03 1.43 -10.65
N PHE A 64 -4.27 2.60 -11.25
CA PHE A 64 -4.54 3.83 -10.49
C PHE A 64 -5.79 3.71 -9.60
N VAL A 65 -6.81 2.93 -10.02
CA VAL A 65 -8.02 2.70 -9.22
C VAL A 65 -7.70 1.83 -8.02
N VAL A 66 -7.05 0.69 -8.25
CA VAL A 66 -6.69 -0.25 -7.18
C VAL A 66 -5.77 0.43 -6.17
N GLN A 67 -4.74 1.14 -6.62
CA GLN A 67 -3.82 1.85 -5.73
C GLN A 67 -4.51 2.95 -4.94
N SER A 68 -5.45 3.68 -5.54
CA SER A 68 -6.22 4.70 -4.82
C SER A 68 -7.09 4.08 -3.72
N ILE A 69 -7.76 2.96 -4.02
CA ILE A 69 -8.57 2.23 -3.04
C ILE A 69 -7.66 1.66 -1.93
N MET A 70 -6.53 1.06 -2.28
CA MET A 70 -5.56 0.55 -1.33
C MET A 70 -5.03 1.63 -0.40
N ALA A 71 -4.69 2.81 -0.93
CA ALA A 71 -4.26 3.95 -0.13
C ALA A 71 -5.32 4.42 0.88
N SER A 72 -6.61 4.15 0.61
CA SER A 72 -7.70 4.47 1.54
C SER A 72 -7.78 3.57 2.77
N MET A 73 -6.99 2.49 2.83
CA MET A 73 -6.74 1.70 4.05
C MET A 73 -6.46 2.60 5.26
N LEU A 74 -5.74 3.71 5.08
CA LEU A 74 -5.45 4.68 6.14
C LEU A 74 -6.71 5.26 6.77
N VAL A 75 -7.80 5.41 6.02
CA VAL A 75 -9.10 5.82 6.57
C VAL A 75 -9.61 4.79 7.56
N VAL A 76 -9.51 3.50 7.22
CA VAL A 76 -9.90 2.39 8.10
C VAL A 76 -9.03 2.37 9.35
N VAL A 77 -7.71 2.51 9.19
CA VAL A 77 -6.75 2.57 10.29
C VAL A 77 -7.06 3.73 11.23
N VAL A 78 -7.23 4.95 10.70
CA VAL A 78 -7.47 6.15 11.53
C VAL A 78 -8.79 6.07 12.27
N ILE A 79 -9.88 5.65 11.59
CA ILE A 79 -11.19 5.49 12.23
C ILE A 79 -11.12 4.37 13.29
N GLY A 80 -10.54 3.22 12.94
CA GLY A 80 -10.42 2.10 13.86
C GLY A 80 -9.52 2.42 15.05
N ALA A 81 -8.43 3.16 14.87
CA ALA A 81 -7.55 3.58 15.95
C ALA A 81 -8.26 4.51 16.94
N ARG A 82 -9.17 5.37 16.48
CA ARG A 82 -10.01 6.17 17.38
C ARG A 82 -10.90 5.30 18.27
N PHE A 83 -11.54 4.28 17.71
CA PHE A 83 -12.51 3.46 18.45
C PHE A 83 -11.85 2.37 19.29
N ILE A 84 -10.81 1.73 18.77
CA ILE A 84 -10.17 0.55 19.36
C ILE A 84 -8.98 0.95 20.25
N LEU A 85 -8.16 1.89 19.78
CA LEU A 85 -6.93 2.31 20.47
C LEU A 85 -7.14 3.59 21.30
N HIS A 86 -8.33 4.19 21.24
CA HIS A 86 -8.69 5.48 21.85
C HIS A 86 -7.74 6.61 21.44
N ALA A 87 -7.23 6.57 20.21
CA ALA A 87 -6.33 7.59 19.69
C ALA A 87 -7.06 8.92 19.45
N ARG A 88 -6.32 10.03 19.58
CA ARG A 88 -6.85 11.37 19.32
C ARG A 88 -6.99 11.59 17.82
N MET A 89 -8.16 12.06 17.38
CA MET A 89 -8.37 12.53 16.01
C MET A 89 -8.44 14.05 15.98
N ARG A 90 -7.64 14.66 15.10
CA ARG A 90 -7.69 16.08 14.77
C ARG A 90 -8.90 16.34 13.87
N ARG A 91 -9.40 17.57 13.87
CA ARG A 91 -10.43 18.00 12.90
C ARG A 91 -9.95 17.84 11.45
N LEU A 92 -8.64 18.04 11.25
CA LEU A 92 -7.95 17.83 9.98
C LEU A 92 -8.05 16.36 9.52
N ASP A 93 -7.90 15.39 10.42
CA ASP A 93 -7.99 13.95 10.09
C ASP A 93 -9.41 13.60 9.63
N VAL A 94 -10.44 14.15 10.29
CA VAL A 94 -11.84 13.96 9.87
C VAL A 94 -12.09 14.55 8.48
N ALA A 95 -11.57 15.75 8.22
CA ALA A 95 -11.68 16.36 6.90
C ALA A 95 -10.96 15.53 5.83
N ALA A 96 -9.77 15.01 6.13
CA ALA A 96 -9.01 14.16 5.23
C ALA A 96 -9.73 12.84 4.92
N VAL A 97 -10.39 12.21 5.90
CA VAL A 97 -11.26 11.05 5.66
C VAL A 97 -12.35 11.37 4.64
N VAL A 98 -13.06 12.49 4.81
CA VAL A 98 -14.12 12.90 3.88
C VAL A 98 -13.53 13.16 2.48
N VAL A 99 -12.38 13.83 2.41
CA VAL A 99 -11.69 14.10 1.14
C VAL A 99 -11.30 12.81 0.42
N VAL A 100 -10.74 11.83 1.12
CA VAL A 100 -10.38 10.52 0.53
C VAL A 100 -11.63 9.81 0.01
N ILE A 101 -12.72 9.78 0.77
CA ILE A 101 -13.97 9.14 0.32
C ILE A 101 -14.50 9.81 -0.95
N VAL A 102 -14.54 11.14 -0.98
CA VAL A 102 -14.97 11.90 -2.18
C VAL A 102 -14.03 11.63 -3.36
N ALA A 103 -12.72 11.59 -3.12
CA ALA A 103 -11.73 11.27 -4.13
C ALA A 103 -11.95 9.89 -4.76
N LEU A 104 -12.20 8.87 -3.94
CA LEU A 104 -12.50 7.52 -4.42
C LEU A 104 -13.77 7.48 -5.27
N VAL A 105 -14.83 8.20 -4.87
CA VAL A 105 -16.05 8.30 -5.66
C VAL A 105 -15.77 8.94 -7.02
N LEU A 106 -15.00 10.03 -7.05
CA LEU A 106 -14.62 10.69 -8.30
C LEU A 106 -13.79 9.77 -9.21
N ILE A 107 -12.83 9.03 -8.64
CA ILE A 107 -11.99 8.08 -9.39
C ILE A 107 -12.85 6.94 -9.94
N ALA A 108 -13.75 6.37 -9.12
CA ALA A 108 -14.63 5.28 -9.53
C ALA A 108 -15.63 5.70 -10.63
N LEU A 109 -16.14 6.93 -10.57
CA LEU A 109 -17.00 7.46 -11.64
C LEU A 109 -16.22 7.71 -12.94
N GLY A 110 -14.92 8.06 -12.83
CA GLY A 110 -14.04 8.31 -13.97
C GLY A 110 -13.38 7.06 -14.57
N SER A 111 -13.36 5.95 -13.84
CA SER A 111 -12.80 4.69 -14.34
C SER A 111 -13.77 3.99 -15.29
N GLY A 112 -13.40 3.87 -16.57
CA GLY A 112 -14.07 2.98 -17.51
C GLY A 112 -13.59 1.53 -17.35
N GLU A 113 -14.39 0.55 -17.79
CA GLU A 113 -13.96 -0.85 -17.83
C GLU A 113 -12.89 -1.04 -18.91
N GLN A 114 -11.71 -1.51 -18.50
CA GLN A 114 -10.65 -1.90 -19.41
C GLN A 114 -10.05 -3.24 -18.99
N PRO A 115 -10.29 -4.31 -19.78
CA PRO A 115 -9.48 -5.51 -19.71
C PRO A 115 -8.01 -5.11 -19.83
N ALA A 116 -7.13 -5.74 -19.07
CA ALA A 116 -5.71 -5.48 -19.22
C ALA A 116 -5.28 -5.75 -20.66
N VAL A 117 -4.67 -4.75 -21.29
CA VAL A 117 -4.06 -4.92 -22.59
C VAL A 117 -2.77 -5.72 -22.41
N ALA A 118 -2.52 -6.68 -23.30
CA ALA A 118 -1.29 -7.47 -23.27
C ALA A 118 -0.06 -6.53 -23.27
N PRO A 119 0.84 -6.62 -22.28
CA PRO A 119 2.01 -5.76 -22.21
C PRO A 119 2.89 -5.91 -23.46
N PRO A 120 3.63 -4.85 -23.87
CA PRO A 120 4.64 -4.98 -24.93
C PRO A 120 5.65 -6.08 -24.60
N ALA A 121 6.14 -6.83 -25.59
CA ALA A 121 7.14 -7.90 -25.36
C ALA A 121 8.47 -7.41 -24.71
N SER A 122 8.74 -6.09 -24.74
CA SER A 122 9.87 -5.47 -24.05
C SER A 122 9.60 -5.17 -22.56
N PHE A 123 8.34 -5.19 -22.13
CA PHE A 123 7.90 -4.82 -20.78
C PHE A 123 8.47 -5.75 -19.72
N GLU A 124 8.43 -7.06 -19.97
CA GLU A 124 8.97 -8.07 -19.06
C GLU A 124 10.46 -7.86 -18.79
N ARG A 125 11.25 -7.62 -19.85
CA ARG A 125 12.69 -7.31 -19.72
C ARG A 125 12.92 -5.99 -18.99
N ALA A 126 12.15 -4.96 -19.31
CA ALA A 126 12.24 -3.68 -18.62
C ALA A 126 11.95 -3.83 -17.12
N MET A 127 10.98 -4.67 -16.77
CA MET A 127 10.58 -4.94 -15.39
C MET A 127 11.65 -5.71 -14.61
N LEU A 128 12.27 -6.71 -15.24
CA LEU A 128 13.39 -7.44 -14.65
C LEU A 128 14.58 -6.52 -14.40
N VAL A 129 14.91 -5.65 -15.36
CA VAL A 129 15.98 -4.65 -15.19
C VAL A 129 15.63 -3.65 -14.09
N ALA A 130 14.42 -3.12 -14.08
CA ALA A 130 13.97 -2.17 -13.05
C ALA A 130 14.01 -2.80 -11.65
N THR A 131 13.53 -4.03 -11.50
CA THR A 131 13.62 -4.80 -10.25
C THR A 131 15.09 -5.05 -9.85
N GLY A 132 15.96 -5.40 -10.81
CA GLY A 132 17.39 -5.57 -10.55
C GLY A 132 18.07 -4.28 -10.07
N VAL A 133 17.75 -3.14 -10.67
CA VAL A 133 18.22 -1.82 -10.21
C VAL A 133 17.69 -1.52 -8.81
N LEU A 134 16.41 -1.82 -8.52
CA LEU A 134 15.84 -1.66 -7.20
C LEU A 134 16.56 -2.51 -6.14
N VAL A 135 16.95 -3.76 -6.47
CA VAL A 135 17.78 -4.58 -5.57
C VAL A 135 19.09 -3.86 -5.26
N VAL A 136 19.80 -3.35 -6.28
CA VAL A 136 21.08 -2.66 -6.08
C VAL A 136 20.91 -1.41 -5.22
N VAL A 137 19.89 -0.59 -5.48
CA VAL A 137 19.59 0.62 -4.71
C VAL A 137 19.21 0.26 -3.27
N ALA A 138 18.38 -0.76 -3.06
CA ALA A 138 17.99 -1.23 -1.74
C ALA A 138 19.22 -1.71 -0.95
N VAL A 139 20.05 -2.59 -1.52
CA VAL A 139 21.27 -3.07 -0.85
C VAL A 139 22.24 -1.93 -0.53
N ALA A 140 22.48 -1.02 -1.47
CA ALA A 140 23.39 0.10 -1.28
C ALA A 140 22.90 1.10 -0.21
N SER A 141 21.60 1.34 -0.14
CA SER A 141 21.00 2.27 0.82
C SER A 141 20.62 1.64 2.17
N TYR A 142 20.49 0.31 2.28
CA TYR A 142 19.97 -0.36 3.48
C TYR A 142 20.74 -0.02 4.77
N ARG A 143 22.08 -0.02 4.72
CA ARG A 143 22.92 0.21 5.90
C ARG A 143 23.08 1.68 6.26
N SER A 144 23.20 2.54 5.27
CA SER A 144 23.69 3.91 5.45
C SER A 144 22.80 4.99 4.85
N GLY A 145 21.75 4.61 4.12
CA GLY A 145 20.83 5.53 3.48
C GLY A 145 19.99 6.32 4.49
N PRO A 146 19.56 7.54 4.10
CA PRO A 146 18.62 8.31 4.89
C PRO A 146 17.22 7.66 4.85
N GLY A 147 16.42 7.84 5.91
CA GLY A 147 15.11 7.19 6.02
C GLY A 147 14.14 7.52 4.89
N TRP A 148 14.17 8.75 4.34
CA TRP A 148 13.32 9.13 3.21
C TRP A 148 13.65 8.34 1.93
N LEU A 149 14.93 8.03 1.69
CA LEU A 149 15.35 7.24 0.52
C LEU A 149 14.87 5.79 0.66
N LEU A 150 14.94 5.25 1.87
CA LEU A 150 14.43 3.92 2.18
C LEU A 150 12.91 3.85 2.02
N ALA A 151 12.17 4.89 2.44
CA ALA A 151 10.72 4.99 2.22
C ALA A 151 10.36 5.08 0.73
N VAL A 152 11.11 5.86 -0.06
CA VAL A 152 10.94 5.90 -1.53
C VAL A 152 11.23 4.53 -2.15
N THR A 153 12.34 3.89 -1.75
CA THR A 153 12.73 2.57 -2.26
C THR A 153 11.70 1.51 -1.89
N ALA A 154 11.10 1.62 -0.71
CA ALA A 154 10.01 0.77 -0.28
C ALA A 154 8.78 0.92 -1.19
N GLY A 155 8.33 2.15 -1.41
CA GLY A 155 7.20 2.43 -2.29
C GLY A 155 7.43 1.99 -3.72
N LEU A 156 8.66 2.13 -4.23
CA LEU A 156 9.04 1.62 -5.55
C LEU A 156 9.04 0.08 -5.60
N GLY A 157 9.44 -0.59 -4.52
CA GLY A 157 9.38 -2.05 -4.41
C GLY A 157 7.94 -2.58 -4.48
N PHE A 158 7.02 -2.01 -3.69
CA PHE A 158 5.61 -2.37 -3.75
C PHE A 158 4.95 -1.96 -5.08
N SER A 159 5.33 -0.80 -5.63
CA SER A 159 4.90 -0.38 -6.97
C SER A 159 5.33 -1.39 -8.04
N ALA A 160 6.57 -1.88 -7.95
CA ALA A 160 7.07 -2.92 -8.83
C ALA A 160 6.24 -4.20 -8.68
N ALA A 161 5.93 -4.62 -7.45
CA ALA A 161 5.09 -5.78 -7.23
C ALA A 161 3.68 -5.63 -7.80
N ALA A 162 3.05 -4.47 -7.61
CA ALA A 162 1.71 -4.18 -8.15
C ALA A 162 1.69 -4.15 -9.69
N VAL A 163 2.67 -3.48 -10.29
CA VAL A 163 2.82 -3.41 -11.76
C VAL A 163 3.10 -4.79 -12.35
N ALA A 164 3.96 -5.58 -11.69
CA ALA A 164 4.25 -6.95 -12.10
C ALA A 164 3.01 -7.84 -12.02
N ALA A 165 2.27 -7.77 -10.91
CA ALA A 165 1.02 -8.51 -10.72
C ALA A 165 -0.05 -8.14 -11.76
N ARG A 166 -0.14 -6.85 -12.12
CA ARG A 166 -1.03 -6.40 -13.21
C ARG A 166 -0.56 -6.92 -14.57
N ALA A 167 0.74 -7.10 -14.79
CA ALA A 167 1.26 -7.53 -16.08
C ALA A 167 1.26 -9.05 -16.29
N SER A 168 1.14 -9.86 -15.23
CA SER A 168 1.10 -11.33 -15.28
C SER A 168 -0.21 -11.93 -15.82
N HIS A 169 -0.85 -11.27 -16.80
CA HIS A 169 -2.09 -11.78 -17.42
C HIS A 169 -1.86 -13.09 -18.20
N HIS A 170 -2.85 -13.99 -18.12
CA HIS A 170 -2.84 -15.40 -18.54
C HIS A 170 -2.21 -16.35 -17.53
N LEU A 171 -2.92 -16.56 -16.42
CA LEU A 171 -2.67 -17.66 -15.50
C LEU A 171 -3.23 -18.94 -16.12
N ASP A 172 -2.45 -19.63 -16.94
CA ASP A 172 -2.79 -20.98 -17.46
C ASP A 172 -2.70 -22.06 -16.35
N GLY A 173 -3.16 -21.72 -15.14
CA GLY A 173 -3.07 -22.51 -13.92
C GLY A 173 -2.07 -21.96 -12.89
N PHE A 174 -2.28 -22.29 -11.61
CA PHE A 174 -1.46 -21.87 -10.46
C PHE A 174 0.04 -22.21 -10.64
N TRP A 175 0.33 -23.34 -11.28
CA TRP A 175 1.70 -23.78 -11.48
C TRP A 175 2.41 -23.01 -12.61
N ALA A 176 1.69 -22.69 -13.69
CA ALA A 176 2.21 -21.83 -14.74
C ALA A 176 2.50 -20.42 -14.22
N ALA A 177 1.63 -19.90 -13.34
CA ALA A 177 1.80 -18.61 -12.68
C ALA A 177 3.10 -18.49 -11.89
N ILE A 178 3.44 -19.50 -11.08
CA ILE A 178 4.64 -19.49 -10.25
C ILE A 178 5.91 -19.39 -11.08
N TRP A 179 5.93 -20.03 -12.25
CA TRP A 179 7.09 -20.08 -13.13
C TRP A 179 7.21 -18.89 -14.08
N GLN A 180 6.27 -17.93 -14.04
CA GLN A 180 6.40 -16.71 -14.83
C GLN A 180 7.52 -15.81 -14.27
N PRO A 181 8.36 -15.21 -15.13
CA PRO A 181 9.42 -14.30 -14.69
C PRO A 181 8.90 -13.09 -13.92
N MET A 182 7.65 -12.71 -14.16
CA MET A 182 6.95 -11.63 -13.46
C MET A 182 6.73 -11.95 -11.97
N THR A 183 6.59 -13.21 -11.60
CA THR A 183 6.49 -13.67 -10.19
C THR A 183 7.74 -13.32 -9.40
N ILE A 184 8.92 -13.35 -10.04
CA ILE A 184 10.17 -12.90 -9.41
C ILE A 184 10.06 -11.41 -9.07
N CYS A 185 9.53 -10.59 -9.99
CA CYS A 185 9.36 -9.15 -9.75
C CYS A 185 8.35 -8.87 -8.63
N ILE A 186 7.27 -9.64 -8.53
CA ILE A 186 6.27 -9.54 -7.45
C ILE A 186 6.92 -9.84 -6.10
N VAL A 187 7.58 -10.99 -5.98
CA VAL A 187 8.18 -11.45 -4.72
C VAL A 187 9.34 -10.55 -4.31
N VAL A 188 10.27 -10.25 -5.23
CA VAL A 188 11.43 -9.41 -4.93
C VAL A 188 11.00 -7.98 -4.62
N GLY A 189 10.08 -7.41 -5.40
CA GLY A 189 9.52 -6.08 -5.16
C GLY A 189 8.85 -5.98 -3.79
N GLY A 190 8.03 -6.96 -3.42
CA GLY A 190 7.39 -7.02 -2.10
C GLY A 190 8.38 -7.15 -0.95
N ILE A 191 9.41 -7.98 -1.10
CA ILE A 191 10.48 -8.13 -0.08
C ILE A 191 11.26 -6.82 0.09
N ILE A 192 11.67 -6.18 -1.01
CA ILE A 192 12.36 -4.88 -0.98
C ILE A 192 11.47 -3.84 -0.31
N GLY A 193 10.20 -3.80 -0.71
CA GLY A 193 9.17 -2.94 -0.14
C GLY A 193 9.13 -3.03 1.37
N ALA A 194 8.87 -4.23 1.88
CA ALA A 194 8.76 -4.49 3.31
C ALA A 194 10.05 -4.18 4.08
N LEU A 195 11.21 -4.68 3.61
CA LEU A 195 12.48 -4.49 4.31
C LEU A 195 12.91 -3.02 4.34
N CYS A 196 12.78 -2.31 3.21
CA CYS A 196 13.13 -0.89 3.17
C CYS A 196 12.15 -0.04 3.97
N TYR A 197 10.86 -0.40 4.03
CA TYR A 197 9.89 0.33 4.86
C TYR A 197 10.22 0.17 6.34
N LEU A 198 10.45 -1.05 6.81
CA LEU A 198 10.89 -1.32 8.18
C LEU A 198 12.17 -0.53 8.52
N ARG A 199 13.14 -0.53 7.60
CA ARG A 199 14.39 0.23 7.78
C ARG A 199 14.18 1.74 7.74
N ALA A 200 13.18 2.23 6.99
CA ALA A 200 12.82 3.64 6.96
C ALA A 200 12.23 4.07 8.30
N LEU A 201 11.37 3.26 8.92
CA LEU A 201 10.78 3.52 10.24
C LEU A 201 11.84 3.62 11.35
N GLU A 202 12.97 2.91 11.22
CA GLU A 202 14.10 3.05 12.15
C GLU A 202 14.84 4.40 12.02
N ARG A 203 14.64 5.15 10.93
CA ARG A 203 15.46 6.31 10.56
C ARG A 203 14.66 7.58 10.27
N LEU A 204 13.36 7.46 10.11
CA LEU A 204 12.43 8.52 9.80
C LEU A 204 11.15 8.27 10.60
N ALA A 205 10.55 9.35 11.08
CA ALA A 205 9.29 9.26 11.78
C ALA A 205 8.24 8.50 10.95
N VAL A 206 7.37 7.79 11.66
CA VAL A 206 6.34 6.90 11.12
C VAL A 206 5.46 7.63 10.09
N GLY A 207 4.89 8.79 10.48
CA GLY A 207 3.99 9.54 9.61
C GLY A 207 4.62 10.00 8.28
N PRO A 208 5.80 10.65 8.28
CA PRO A 208 6.52 10.96 7.04
C PRO A 208 6.89 9.73 6.20
N SER A 209 7.25 8.60 6.83
CA SER A 209 7.57 7.36 6.10
C SER A 209 6.34 6.80 5.39
N ALA A 210 5.22 6.69 6.09
CA ALA A 210 3.93 6.26 5.54
C ALA A 210 3.44 7.22 4.43
N ALA A 211 3.61 8.52 4.62
CA ALA A 211 3.24 9.53 3.62
C ALA A 211 4.05 9.37 2.32
N ILE A 212 5.38 9.22 2.42
CA ILE A 212 6.24 8.98 1.25
C ILE A 212 5.83 7.69 0.55
N LEU A 213 5.63 6.62 1.31
CA LEU A 213 5.21 5.32 0.80
C LEU A 213 3.92 5.44 -0.02
N SER A 214 2.85 5.99 0.59
CA SER A 214 1.54 6.14 -0.06
C SER A 214 1.61 6.99 -1.33
N VAL A 215 2.40 8.06 -1.34
CA VAL A 215 2.57 8.90 -2.53
C VAL A 215 3.21 8.10 -3.67
N VAL A 216 4.29 7.37 -3.39
CA VAL A 216 5.02 6.60 -4.41
C VAL A 216 4.14 5.46 -4.94
N GLU A 217 3.46 4.71 -4.06
CA GLU A 217 2.58 3.60 -4.42
C GLU A 217 1.37 4.01 -5.25
N VAL A 218 0.91 5.25 -5.13
CA VAL A 218 -0.21 5.74 -5.94
C VAL A 218 0.30 6.30 -7.27
N VAL A 219 1.35 7.13 -7.24
CA VAL A 219 1.83 7.86 -8.41
C VAL A 219 2.54 6.94 -9.41
N VAL A 220 3.41 6.04 -8.93
CA VAL A 220 4.26 5.23 -9.83
C VAL A 220 3.44 4.19 -10.59
N PRO A 221 2.62 3.32 -9.95
CA PRO A 221 1.78 2.37 -10.68
C PRO A 221 0.71 3.07 -11.50
N GLY A 222 0.17 4.21 -11.04
CA GLY A 222 -0.79 5.00 -11.81
C GLY A 222 -0.18 5.54 -13.11
N ALA A 223 1.04 6.09 -13.04
CA ALA A 223 1.77 6.56 -14.22
C ALA A 223 2.12 5.41 -15.17
N VAL A 224 2.60 4.27 -14.64
CA VAL A 224 2.91 3.09 -15.46
C VAL A 224 1.65 2.50 -16.11
N GLY A 225 0.54 2.47 -15.38
CA GLY A 225 -0.78 2.09 -15.88
C GLY A 225 -1.14 2.88 -17.14
N VAL A 226 -1.13 4.20 -17.04
CA VAL A 226 -1.54 5.09 -18.14
C VAL A 226 -0.54 5.10 -19.30
N LEU A 227 0.76 5.22 -19.00
CA LEU A 227 1.80 5.44 -20.02
C LEU A 227 2.22 4.15 -20.73
N VAL A 228 2.13 3.00 -20.06
CA VAL A 228 2.74 1.74 -20.53
C VAL A 228 1.72 0.63 -20.73
N LEU A 229 0.76 0.50 -19.80
CA LEU A 229 -0.27 -0.56 -19.86
C LEU A 229 -1.55 -0.11 -20.60
N GLY A 230 -1.59 1.15 -21.03
CA GLY A 230 -2.71 1.69 -21.79
C GLY A 230 -3.97 1.95 -20.96
N ASP A 231 -3.85 2.03 -19.62
CA ASP A 231 -4.96 2.40 -18.74
C ASP A 231 -5.48 3.78 -19.19
N THR A 232 -6.76 3.82 -19.51
CA THR A 232 -7.45 4.92 -20.16
C THR A 232 -8.60 5.34 -19.26
N VAL A 233 -8.77 6.65 -19.13
CA VAL A 233 -9.87 7.25 -18.37
C VAL A 233 -11.11 7.35 -19.27
N ALA A 234 -12.31 7.26 -18.70
CA ALA A 234 -13.54 7.48 -19.44
C ALA A 234 -13.51 8.86 -20.15
N ASN A 235 -14.03 8.90 -21.38
CA ASN A 235 -13.97 10.09 -22.23
C ASN A 235 -14.46 11.35 -21.49
N GLY A 236 -13.60 12.38 -21.40
CA GLY A 236 -13.91 13.65 -20.75
C GLY A 236 -13.72 13.70 -19.22
N MET A 237 -13.39 12.58 -18.57
CA MET A 237 -13.22 12.51 -17.11
C MET A 237 -11.76 12.56 -16.63
N LEU A 238 -10.80 12.74 -17.53
CA LEU A 238 -9.37 12.87 -17.19
C LEU A 238 -9.12 13.94 -16.10
N PRO A 239 -9.70 15.16 -16.17
CA PRO A 239 -9.52 16.14 -15.11
C PRO A 239 -10.11 15.69 -13.77
N GLY A 240 -11.23 14.97 -13.79
CA GLY A 240 -11.89 14.45 -12.60
C GLY A 240 -11.08 13.35 -11.91
N VAL A 241 -10.50 12.43 -12.68
CA VAL A 241 -9.61 11.37 -12.15
C VAL A 241 -8.31 11.97 -11.61
N LEU A 242 -7.71 12.92 -12.31
CA LEU A 242 -6.51 13.62 -11.82
C LEU A 242 -6.78 14.38 -10.51
N LEU A 243 -7.91 15.09 -10.44
CA LEU A 243 -8.33 15.77 -9.21
C LEU A 243 -8.57 14.76 -8.09
N GLY A 244 -9.28 13.67 -8.37
CA GLY A 244 -9.49 12.57 -7.44
C GLY A 244 -8.16 12.01 -6.92
N LEU A 245 -7.20 11.74 -7.81
CA LEU A 245 -5.88 11.23 -7.43
C LEU A 245 -5.14 12.18 -6.49
N VAL A 246 -5.12 13.48 -6.82
CA VAL A 246 -4.51 14.52 -5.98
C VAL A 246 -5.19 14.60 -4.62
N LEU A 247 -6.52 14.55 -4.57
CA LEU A 247 -7.29 14.55 -3.33
C LEU A 247 -7.04 13.29 -2.50
N ALA A 248 -6.98 12.11 -3.13
CA ALA A 248 -6.68 10.85 -2.46
C ALA A 248 -5.28 10.88 -1.84
N VAL A 249 -4.26 11.22 -2.64
CA VAL A 249 -2.86 11.30 -2.18
C VAL A 249 -2.71 12.33 -1.05
N SER A 250 -3.26 13.54 -1.21
CA SER A 250 -3.15 14.57 -0.17
C SER A 250 -3.90 14.18 1.11
N GLY A 251 -5.08 13.57 1.00
CA GLY A 251 -5.81 13.02 2.14
C GLY A 251 -5.05 11.91 2.85
N CYS A 252 -4.46 10.97 2.10
CA CYS A 252 -3.62 9.90 2.65
C CYS A 252 -2.36 10.45 3.33
N VAL A 253 -1.68 11.45 2.75
CA VAL A 253 -0.54 12.12 3.39
C VAL A 253 -0.93 12.76 4.72
N VAL A 254 -2.08 13.43 4.76
CA VAL A 254 -2.60 14.01 6.00
C VAL A 254 -2.91 12.94 7.04
N LEU A 255 -3.56 11.84 6.63
CA LEU A 255 -3.89 10.72 7.52
C LEU A 255 -2.65 9.97 7.99
N ALA A 256 -1.65 9.79 7.13
CA ALA A 256 -0.38 9.18 7.47
C ALA A 256 0.33 9.94 8.60
N MET A 257 0.27 11.28 8.59
CA MET A 257 0.81 12.13 9.64
C MET A 257 -0.14 12.33 10.83
N SER A 258 -1.21 11.54 10.94
CA SER A 258 -2.16 11.69 12.04
C SER A 258 -1.67 10.95 13.31
N PRO A 259 -1.97 11.47 14.52
CA PRO A 259 -1.68 10.76 15.77
C PRO A 259 -2.37 9.40 15.87
N ALA A 260 -3.47 9.20 15.13
CA ALA A 260 -4.17 7.94 15.07
C ALA A 260 -3.39 6.87 14.30
N THR A 261 -2.71 7.27 13.21
CA THR A 261 -1.82 6.39 12.45
C THR A 261 -0.56 6.07 13.26
N GLU A 262 0.07 7.07 13.89
CA GLU A 262 1.20 6.84 14.80
C GLU A 262 0.86 5.84 15.92
N ALA A 263 -0.35 5.96 16.49
CA ALA A 263 -0.83 5.05 17.53
C ALA A 263 -1.09 3.62 17.02
N ALA A 264 -1.34 3.43 15.72
CA ALA A 264 -1.58 2.14 15.10
C ALA A 264 -0.29 1.48 14.58
N GLU A 265 0.64 2.26 14.03
CA GLU A 265 1.93 1.76 13.53
C GLU A 265 2.95 1.55 14.66
N GLY A 266 2.72 2.17 15.83
CA GLY A 266 3.34 1.76 17.09
C GLY A 266 4.81 2.12 17.22
N GLU A 267 5.07 3.32 17.74
CA GLU A 267 6.26 3.54 18.56
C GLU A 267 5.94 2.97 19.96
N PRO A 268 6.81 2.14 20.56
CA PRO A 268 6.66 1.77 21.96
C PRO A 268 6.64 3.08 22.77
N ALA A 269 5.63 3.28 23.62
CA ALA A 269 5.68 4.36 24.60
C ALA A 269 7.05 4.30 25.30
N PRO A 270 7.79 5.42 25.44
CA PRO A 270 9.03 5.40 26.18
C PRO A 270 8.74 4.82 27.55
N SER A 271 9.41 3.72 27.87
CA SER A 271 9.37 3.14 29.21
C SER A 271 9.68 4.26 30.18
N THR A 272 8.69 4.69 30.96
CA THR A 272 8.92 5.51 32.14
C THR A 272 9.74 4.66 33.10
N GLU A 273 11.06 4.72 32.95
CA GLU A 273 12.01 4.17 33.89
C GLU A 273 11.78 4.90 35.23
N PRO A 274 11.48 4.18 36.33
CA PRO A 274 11.35 4.83 37.62
C PRO A 274 12.69 5.47 37.97
N ALA A 275 12.67 6.76 38.31
CA ALA A 275 13.86 7.48 38.74
C ALA A 275 14.56 6.70 39.87
N PRO A 276 15.89 6.53 39.83
CA PRO A 276 16.62 5.91 40.92
C PRO A 276 16.44 6.75 42.19
N ALA A 277 15.94 6.10 43.24
CA ALA A 277 15.85 6.64 44.60
C ALA A 277 17.24 6.71 45.25
#